data_AF-A0A7Y1VM40-F1
#
_entry.id   AF-A0A7Y1VM40-F1
#
_cell.length_a   1.000
_cell.length_b   1.000
_cell.length_c   1.000
_cell.angle_alpha   90.00
_cell.angle_beta   90.00
_cell.angle_gamma   90.00
#
_symmetry.space_group_name_H-M   'P 1'
#
loop_
_entity.id
_entity.type
_entity.pdbx_description
1 polymer ?
#
loop_
_entity_poly.entity_id
_entity_poly.type
_entity_poly.pdbx_seq_one_letter_code
_entity_poly.pdbx_strand_id
1 'polypeptide(L)' 'MTKITAAEVNKLRKTTGAGMMDCKNALVEAEGNFEKAIEILRKKGQKVAAKRAD' A
#
# COMPACT_ATOMS: atom_id res chain seq x y z
N MET A 1 10.50 13.15 -9.46
CA MET A 1 9.43 12.75 -8.53
C MET A 1 8.44 11.88 -9.28
N THR A 2 8.31 10.61 -8.92
CA THR A 2 7.31 9.71 -9.52
C THR A 2 5.91 10.31 -9.31
N LYS A 3 5.19 10.54 -10.40
CA LYS A 3 3.89 11.21 -10.40
C LYS A 3 2.80 10.21 -9.97
N ILE A 4 2.75 9.92 -8.68
CA ILE A 4 1.75 8.99 -8.13
C ILE A 4 0.41 9.72 -8.11
N THR A 5 -0.51 9.28 -8.95
CA THR A 5 -1.81 9.93 -9.07
C THR A 5 -2.76 9.47 -7.97
N ALA A 6 -3.72 10.30 -7.59
CA ALA A 6 -4.78 9.91 -6.65
C ALA A 6 -5.58 8.70 -7.15
N ALA A 7 -5.67 8.52 -8.48
CA ALA A 7 -6.29 7.35 -9.10
C ALA A 7 -5.51 6.07 -8.82
N GLU A 8 -4.18 6.10 -8.90
CA GLU A 8 -3.31 4.96 -8.58
C GLU A 8 -3.43 4.57 -7.11
N VAL A 9 -3.41 5.55 -6.20
CA VAL A 9 -3.60 5.32 -4.76
C VAL A 9 -4.97 4.69 -4.50
N ASN A 10 -6.03 5.19 -5.13
CA ASN A 10 -7.37 4.62 -5.01
C ASN A 10 -7.46 3.21 -5.59
N LYS A 11 -6.79 2.94 -6.71
CA LYS A 11 -6.74 1.60 -7.32
C LYS A 11 -6.08 0.62 -6.36
N LEU A 12 -4.92 0.97 -5.80
CA LEU A 12 -4.21 0.13 -4.85
C LEU A 12 -5.02 -0.13 -3.58
N ARG A 13 -5.69 0.91 -3.06
CA ARG A 13 -6.62 0.79 -1.93
C ARG A 13 -7.76 -0.18 -2.22
N LYS A 14 -8.39 -0.12 -3.40
CA LYS A 14 -9.46 -1.04 -3.78
C LYS A 14 -8.96 -2.48 -3.90
N THR A 15 -7.74 -2.69 -4.42
CA THR A 15 -7.16 -4.03 -4.59
C THR A 15 -6.73 -4.66 -3.27
N THR A 16 -6.12 -3.86 -2.38
CA THR A 16 -5.49 -4.38 -1.14
C THR A 16 -6.34 -4.21 0.11
N GLY A 17 -7.34 -3.33 0.07
CA GLY A 17 -8.14 -2.94 1.23
C GLY A 17 -7.38 -2.10 2.27
N ALA A 18 -6.13 -1.73 2.00
CA ALA A 18 -5.31 -0.96 2.94
C ALA A 18 -5.74 0.51 3.03
N GLY A 19 -5.34 1.19 4.11
CA GLY A 19 -5.62 2.60 4.32
C GLY A 19 -5.06 3.50 3.20
N MET A 20 -5.70 4.64 2.96
CA MET A 20 -5.30 5.59 1.90
C MET A 20 -3.83 6.05 2.04
N MET A 21 -3.40 6.30 3.28
CA MET A 21 -2.04 6.74 3.59
C MET A 21 -1.02 5.62 3.36
N ASP A 22 -1.36 4.38 3.75
CA ASP A 22 -0.51 3.21 3.50
C ASP A 22 -0.36 2.95 2.00
N CYS A 23 -1.44 3.06 1.22
CA CYS A 23 -1.39 2.91 -0.23
C CYS A 23 -0.51 3.98 -0.88
N LYS A 24 -0.60 5.23 -0.42
CA LYS A 24 0.25 6.31 -0.92
C LYS A 24 1.72 6.03 -0.60
N ASN A 25 2.02 5.67 0.65
CA ASN A 25 3.39 5.39 1.07
C ASN A 25 3.98 4.18 0.34
N ALA A 26 3.21 3.11 0.19
CA ALA A 26 3.63 1.91 -0.53
C ALA A 26 3.91 2.20 -2.00
N LEU A 27 3.09 3.01 -2.65
CA LEU A 27 3.34 3.44 -4.03
C LEU A 27 4.59 4.32 -4.12
N VAL A 28 4.84 5.19 -3.14
CA VAL A 28 6.04 6.04 -3.09
C VAL A 28 7.29 5.21 -2.88
N GLU A 29 7.29 4.26 -1.94
CA GLU A 29 8.39 3.30 -1.72
C GLU A 29 8.60 2.36 -2.91
N ALA A 30 7.53 2.04 -3.63
CA ALA A 30 7.58 1.25 -4.85
C ALA A 30 7.92 2.07 -6.09
N GLU A 31 8.14 3.38 -5.97
CA GLU A 31 8.40 4.30 -7.08
C GLU A 31 7.35 4.21 -8.19
N GLY A 32 6.08 4.01 -7.82
CA GLY A 32 4.95 3.84 -8.74
C GLY A 32 4.74 2.41 -9.24
N ASN A 33 5.56 1.45 -8.82
CA ASN A 33 5.35 0.06 -9.17
C ASN A 33 4.19 -0.55 -8.36
N PHE A 34 3.09 -0.87 -9.05
CA PHE A 34 1.87 -1.35 -8.42
C PHE A 34 2.04 -2.71 -7.73
N GLU A 35 2.75 -3.66 -8.35
CA GLU A 35 2.98 -5.00 -7.78
C GLU A 35 3.84 -4.92 -6.51
N LYS A 36 4.92 -4.14 -6.57
CA LYS A 36 5.79 -3.91 -5.41
C LYS A 36 5.05 -3.20 -4.28
N ALA A 37 4.15 -2.27 -4.60
CA ALA A 37 3.30 -1.61 -3.59
C ALA A 37 2.31 -2.60 -2.93
N ILE A 38 1.74 -3.54 -3.67
CA ILE A 38 0.90 -4.61 -3.10
C ILE A 38 1.71 -5.46 -2.13
N GLU A 39 2.93 -5.88 -2.50
CA GLU A 39 3.79 -6.66 -1.61
C GLU A 39 4.14 -5.92 -0.32
N ILE A 40 4.48 -4.63 -0.42
CA ILE A 40 4.77 -3.77 0.73
C ILE A 40 3.55 -3.75 1.67
N LEU A 41 2.36 -3.51 1.12
CA LEU A 41 1.12 -3.48 1.89
C LEU A 41 0.79 -4.83 2.53
N ARG A 42 1.01 -5.94 1.82
CA ARG A 42 0.75 -7.29 2.33
C ARG A 42 1.68 -7.63 3.51
N LYS A 43 2.97 -7.33 3.39
CA LYS A 43 3.95 -7.47 4.50
C LYS A 43 3.59 -6.58 5.68
N LYS A 44 3.13 -5.34 5.42
CA LYS A 44 2.70 -4.41 6.48
C LYS A 44 1.44 -4.89 7.19
N GLY A 45 0.46 -5.39 6.44
CA GLY A 45 -0.79 -5.96 6.96
C GLY A 45 -0.56 -7.17 7.87
N GLN A 46 0.37 -8.05 7.52
CA GLN A 46 0.75 -9.18 8.37
C GLN A 46 1.29 -8.74 9.74
N LYS A 47 2.13 -7.69 9.78
CA LYS A 47 2.65 -7.15 11.05
C LYS A 47 1.56 -6.53 11.91
N VAL A 48 0.59 -5.84 11.31
CA VAL A 48 -0.53 -5.23 12.03
C VAL A 48 -1.49 -6.30 12.56
N ALA A 49 -1.77 -7.34 11.76
CA ALA A 49 -2.58 -8.47 12.20
C ALA A 49 -1.92 -9.23 13.37
N ALA A 50 -0.60 -9.45 13.31
CA ALA A 50 0.14 -10.06 14.41
C ALA A 50 0.08 -9.23 15.70
N LYS A 51 0.08 -7.89 15.60
CA LYS A 51 -0.04 -6.99 16.77
C LYS A 51 -1.44 -6.88 17.36
N ARG A 52 -2.49 -7.37 16.67
CA ARG A 52 -3.88 -7.36 17.16
C ARG A 52 -4.30 -8.69 17.78
N ALA A 53 -3.43 -9.69 17.75
CA ALA A 53 -3.68 -11.00 18.34
C ALA A 53 -3.20 -11.10 19.81
N ASP A 54 -2.87 -9.97 20.44
CA ASP A 54 -2.52 -9.83 21.86
C ASP A 54 -3.56 -8.93 22.55
#